data_AF-A0A938MCT0-F1
#
_entry.id   AF-A0A938MCT0-F1
#
_cell.length_a   1.000
_cell.length_b   1.000
_cell.length_c   1.000
_cell.angle_alpha   90.00
_cell.angle_beta   90.00
_cell.angle_gamma   90.00
#
_symmetry.space_group_name_H-M   'P 1'
#
loop_
_entity.id
_entity.type
_entity.pdbx_description
1 polymer ?
#
loop_
_entity_poly.entity_id
_entity_poly.type
_entity_poly.pdbx_seq_one_letter_code
_entity_poly.pdbx_strand_id
1 'polypeptide(L)'
;MAETRSYKRRQFIVHTGLQWRYVFWLVLTVGIISLALGSMLGMTVSSATALVLKISPNSEILEPRLIAMDRRTMTVVVTLLVLNLIFVAALGIFVSHRIAGPLHKLKQHMAMIAQGDFSARIKFRKSDVLPDVADAFNAMAEALERRDAQRG
;
A
#
# COMPACT_ATOMS: atom_id res chain seq x y z
N MET A 1 21.85 -36.69 -29.10
CA MET A 1 22.26 -35.30 -28.82
C MET A 1 21.03 -34.56 -28.34
N ALA A 2 20.96 -34.16 -27.06
CA ALA A 2 19.81 -33.48 -26.48
C ALA A 2 20.22 -32.07 -26.04
N GLU A 3 19.66 -31.05 -26.70
CA GLU A 3 19.88 -29.65 -26.35
C GLU A 3 19.19 -29.30 -25.03
N THR A 4 19.98 -29.02 -24.01
CA THR A 4 19.51 -28.41 -22.76
C THR A 4 19.14 -26.94 -22.99
N ARG A 5 17.83 -26.65 -23.03
CA ARG A 5 17.30 -25.28 -23.08
C ARG A 5 17.76 -24.47 -21.86
N SER A 6 18.60 -23.47 -22.11
CA SER A 6 19.09 -22.51 -21.11
C SER A 6 17.96 -21.61 -20.63
N TYR A 7 17.49 -21.83 -19.39
CA TYR A 7 16.53 -20.95 -18.71
C TYR A 7 17.21 -19.64 -18.34
N LYS A 8 16.98 -18.58 -19.13
CA LYS A 8 17.35 -17.20 -18.76
C LYS A 8 16.59 -16.79 -17.50
N ARG A 9 17.31 -16.68 -16.37
CA ARG A 9 16.79 -16.13 -15.11
C ARG A 9 16.34 -14.68 -15.33
N ARG A 10 15.04 -14.42 -15.26
CA ARG A 10 14.50 -13.04 -15.26
C ARG A 10 14.77 -12.44 -13.87
N GLN A 11 15.66 -11.45 -13.81
CA GLN A 11 15.86 -10.63 -12.61
C GLN A 11 14.53 -9.93 -12.26
N PHE A 12 13.92 -10.36 -11.15
CA PHE A 12 12.61 -9.90 -10.69
C PHE A 12 12.72 -8.88 -9.55
N ILE A 13 13.66 -7.92 -9.64
CA ILE A 13 13.72 -6.81 -8.68
C ILE A 13 14.10 -5.54 -9.41
N VAL A 14 13.09 -4.76 -9.73
CA VAL A 14 13.22 -3.42 -10.26
C VAL A 14 13.08 -2.46 -9.08
N HIS A 15 14.17 -1.76 -8.77
CA HIS A 15 14.28 -0.60 -7.88
C HIS A 15 13.07 -0.32 -6.97
N THR A 16 13.04 -1.03 -5.83
CA THR A 16 12.02 -0.93 -4.77
C THR A 16 12.18 0.30 -3.86
N GLY A 17 13.21 1.13 -4.07
CA GLY A 17 13.55 2.23 -3.15
C GLY A 17 12.48 3.33 -3.02
N LEU A 18 11.80 3.68 -4.13
CA LEU A 18 10.78 4.73 -4.09
C LEU A 18 9.48 4.24 -3.42
N GLN A 19 9.12 2.98 -3.65
CA GLN A 19 7.91 2.36 -3.07
C GLN A 19 7.97 2.32 -1.54
N TRP A 20 9.13 1.90 -0.99
CA TRP A 20 9.35 1.87 0.44
C TRP A 20 9.23 3.25 1.09
N ARG A 21 9.65 4.31 0.40
CA ARG A 21 9.50 5.69 0.91
C ARG A 21 8.02 6.07 1.04
N TYR A 22 7.19 5.77 0.06
CA TYR A 22 5.75 6.07 0.13
C TYR A 22 5.02 5.22 1.16
N VAL A 23 5.26 3.91 1.19
CA VAL A 23 4.65 3.01 2.19
C VAL A 23 5.08 3.45 3.60
N PHE A 24 6.35 3.82 3.79
CA PHE A 24 6.84 4.34 5.05
C PHE A 24 6.08 5.60 5.48
N TRP A 25 5.97 6.62 4.62
CA TRP A 25 5.24 7.84 4.96
C TRP A 25 3.75 7.59 5.21
N LEU A 26 3.13 6.68 4.46
CA LEU A 26 1.72 6.31 4.65
C LEU A 26 1.50 5.61 6.01
N VAL A 27 2.34 4.64 6.35
CA VAL A 27 2.26 3.95 7.65
C VAL A 27 2.57 4.90 8.80
N LEU A 28 3.52 5.83 8.60
CA LEU A 28 3.86 6.84 9.59
C LEU A 28 2.67 7.77 9.89
N THR A 29 2.02 8.32 8.86
CA THR A 29 0.89 9.24 9.06
C THR A 29 -0.30 8.54 9.67
N VAL A 30 -0.63 7.33 9.20
CA VAL A 30 -1.69 6.51 9.78
C VAL A 30 -1.35 6.12 11.22
N GLY A 31 -0.09 5.77 11.50
CA GLY A 31 0.38 5.47 12.86
C GLY A 31 0.21 6.66 13.80
N ILE A 32 0.57 7.86 13.39
CA ILE A 32 0.39 9.08 14.19
C ILE A 32 -1.09 9.34 14.48
N ILE A 33 -1.95 9.25 13.47
CA ILE A 33 -3.40 9.45 13.63
C ILE A 33 -4.00 8.39 14.55
N SER A 34 -3.68 7.12 14.34
CA SER A 34 -4.17 6.01 15.15
C SER A 34 -3.72 6.15 16.60
N LEU A 35 -2.46 6.55 16.85
CA LEU A 35 -1.95 6.79 18.20
C LEU A 35 -2.67 7.96 18.88
N ALA A 36 -2.88 9.07 18.15
CA ALA A 36 -3.61 10.22 18.68
C ALA A 36 -5.06 9.85 19.06
N LEU A 37 -5.76 9.12 18.18
CA LEU A 37 -7.12 8.65 18.43
C LEU A 37 -7.19 7.65 19.59
N GLY A 38 -6.24 6.69 19.65
CA GLY A 38 -6.16 5.73 20.74
C GLY A 38 -5.89 6.40 22.09
N SER A 39 -4.95 7.35 22.12
CA SER A 39 -4.65 8.14 23.32
C SER A 39 -5.86 8.98 23.75
N MET A 40 -6.54 9.65 22.81
CA MET A 40 -7.73 10.46 23.10
C MET A 40 -8.87 9.60 23.66
N LEU A 41 -9.11 8.42 23.08
CA LEU A 41 -10.09 7.47 23.60
C LEU A 41 -9.72 6.99 25.01
N GLY A 42 -8.45 6.65 25.24
CA GLY A 42 -7.99 6.23 26.57
C GLY A 42 -8.11 7.31 27.63
N MET A 43 -7.76 8.56 27.30
CA MET A 43 -7.97 9.70 28.19
C MET A 43 -9.45 9.91 28.50
N THR A 44 -10.33 9.74 27.52
CA THR A 44 -11.79 9.90 27.70
C THR A 44 -12.36 8.79 28.58
N VAL A 45 -11.95 7.53 28.39
CA VAL A 45 -12.39 6.42 29.24
C VAL A 45 -11.86 6.56 30.67
N SER A 46 -10.58 6.90 30.82
CA SER A 46 -9.96 7.10 32.14
C SER A 46 -10.59 8.27 32.90
N SER A 47 -10.88 9.38 32.23
CA SER A 47 -11.56 10.53 32.83
C SER A 47 -13.02 10.23 33.20
N ALA A 48 -13.74 9.46 32.39
CA ALA A 48 -15.08 8.98 32.72
C ALA A 48 -15.07 8.06 33.96
N THR A 49 -14.15 7.10 34.03
CA THR A 49 -13.98 6.23 35.21
C THR A 49 -13.64 7.05 36.45
N ALA A 50 -12.73 8.03 36.33
CA ALA A 50 -12.36 8.92 37.44
C ALA A 50 -13.53 9.78 37.93
N LEU A 51 -14.42 10.22 37.04
CA LEU A 51 -15.61 10.99 37.40
C LEU A 51 -16.64 10.13 38.15
N VAL A 52 -16.89 8.90 37.68
CA VAL A 52 -17.82 7.96 38.33
C VAL A 52 -17.37 7.64 39.76
N LEU A 53 -16.08 7.39 39.96
CA LEU A 53 -15.53 7.12 41.30
C LEU A 53 -15.65 8.32 42.25
N LYS A 54 -15.48 9.56 41.75
CA LYS A 54 -15.67 10.78 42.55
C LYS A 54 -17.13 11.03 42.96
N ILE A 55 -18.09 10.65 42.11
CA ILE A 55 -19.53 10.87 42.37
C ILE A 55 -20.11 9.78 43.29
N SER A 56 -19.56 8.56 43.26
CA SER A 56 -20.03 7.42 44.07
C SER A 56 -18.94 6.84 44.98
N PRO A 57 -18.48 7.59 46.00
CA PRO A 57 -17.36 7.21 46.86
C PRO A 57 -17.59 5.97 47.75
N ASN A 58 -18.85 5.55 47.97
CA ASN A 58 -19.20 4.35 48.74
C ASN A 58 -19.44 3.10 47.87
N SER A 59 -18.97 3.10 46.62
CA SER A 59 -19.16 1.99 45.68
C SER A 59 -17.95 1.04 45.65
N GLU A 60 -17.52 0.55 46.81
CA GLU A 60 -16.42 -0.41 46.98
C GLU A 60 -16.59 -1.68 46.10
N ILE A 61 -17.85 -1.98 45.71
CA ILE A 61 -18.23 -3.08 44.81
C ILE A 61 -17.95 -2.76 43.32
N LEU A 62 -17.91 -1.48 42.93
CA LEU A 62 -17.79 -1.03 41.54
C LEU A 62 -16.33 -0.77 41.11
N GLU A 63 -15.44 -0.41 42.02
CA GLU A 63 -14.02 -0.14 41.70
C GLU A 63 -13.32 -1.28 40.94
N PRO A 64 -13.35 -2.55 41.40
CA PRO A 64 -12.66 -3.62 40.69
C PRO A 64 -13.28 -3.88 39.30
N ARG A 65 -14.60 -3.67 39.16
CA ARG A 65 -15.31 -3.87 37.89
C ARG A 65 -14.98 -2.78 36.88
N LEU A 66 -14.90 -1.52 37.32
CA LEU A 66 -14.55 -0.38 36.47
C LEU A 66 -13.09 -0.47 35.97
N ILE A 67 -12.15 -0.83 36.85
CA ILE A 67 -10.74 -1.01 36.48
C ILE A 67 -10.57 -2.19 35.51
N ALA A 68 -11.30 -3.30 35.72
CA ALA A 68 -11.27 -4.43 34.80
C ALA A 68 -11.86 -4.08 33.41
N MET A 69 -12.94 -3.28 33.38
CA MET A 69 -13.54 -2.79 32.13
C MET A 69 -12.61 -1.82 31.39
N ASP A 70 -11.91 -0.94 32.10
CA ASP A 70 -10.93 -0.02 31.54
C ASP A 70 -9.75 -0.80 30.91
N ARG A 71 -9.16 -1.77 31.64
CA ARG A 71 -8.10 -2.64 31.11
C ARG A 71 -8.53 -3.44 29.88
N ARG A 72 -9.75 -3.98 29.87
CA ARG A 72 -10.29 -4.71 28.72
C ARG A 72 -10.44 -3.79 27.52
N THR A 73 -10.95 -2.58 27.74
CA THR A 73 -11.11 -1.56 26.69
C THR A 73 -9.76 -1.16 26.11
N MET A 74 -8.77 -0.88 26.95
CA MET A 74 -7.39 -0.58 26.51
C MET A 74 -6.76 -1.74 25.74
N THR A 75 -6.94 -2.98 26.19
CA THR A 75 -6.41 -4.17 25.50
C THR A 75 -7.03 -4.30 24.10
N VAL A 76 -8.34 -4.10 23.97
CA VAL A 76 -9.03 -4.12 22.66
C VAL A 76 -8.56 -2.98 21.77
N VAL A 77 -8.45 -1.75 22.29
CA VAL A 77 -7.97 -0.57 21.54
C VAL A 77 -6.57 -0.81 21.00
N VAL A 78 -5.62 -1.22 21.85
CA VAL A 78 -4.24 -1.51 21.44
C VAL A 78 -4.18 -2.63 20.41
N THR A 79 -4.96 -3.71 20.60
CA THR A 79 -5.02 -4.82 19.65
C THR A 79 -5.51 -4.35 18.28
N LEU A 80 -6.60 -3.56 18.24
CA LEU A 80 -7.13 -3.01 17.00
C LEU A 80 -6.16 -2.03 16.33
N LEU A 81 -5.43 -1.23 17.10
CA LEU A 81 -4.39 -0.33 16.61
C LEU A 81 -3.26 -1.08 15.90
N VAL A 82 -2.76 -2.16 16.51
CA VAL A 82 -1.71 -3.00 15.93
C VAL A 82 -2.23 -3.68 14.66
N LEU A 83 -3.45 -4.24 14.68
CA LEU A 83 -4.05 -4.86 13.51
C LEU A 83 -4.27 -3.84 12.37
N ASN A 84 -4.69 -2.62 12.69
CA ASN A 84 -4.84 -1.55 11.71
C ASN A 84 -3.52 -1.21 11.03
N LEU A 85 -2.44 -1.04 11.81
CA LEU A 85 -1.10 -0.77 11.28
C LEU A 85 -0.62 -1.88 10.33
N ILE A 86 -0.80 -3.14 10.72
CA ILE A 86 -0.44 -4.30 9.89
C ILE A 86 -1.26 -4.30 8.60
N PHE A 87 -2.57 -4.09 8.70
CA PHE A 87 -3.48 -4.07 7.55
C PHE A 87 -3.12 -2.97 6.56
N VAL A 88 -2.86 -1.76 7.05
CA VAL A 88 -2.50 -0.59 6.24
C VAL A 88 -1.15 -0.79 5.56
N ALA A 89 -0.16 -1.33 6.27
CA ALA A 89 1.13 -1.67 5.68
C ALA A 89 0.99 -2.73 4.56
N ALA A 90 0.23 -3.80 4.81
CA ALA A 90 -0.02 -4.84 3.82
C ALA A 90 -0.74 -4.28 2.57
N LEU A 91 -1.77 -3.45 2.76
CA LEU A 91 -2.50 -2.80 1.69
C LEU A 91 -1.60 -1.86 0.89
N GLY A 92 -0.78 -1.05 1.57
CA GLY A 92 0.17 -0.13 0.94
C GLY A 92 1.17 -0.86 0.04
N ILE A 93 1.75 -1.96 0.53
CA ILE A 93 2.65 -2.80 -0.27
C ILE A 93 1.92 -3.40 -1.48
N PHE A 94 0.73 -3.94 -1.27
CA PHE A 94 -0.07 -4.55 -2.33
C PHE A 94 -0.40 -3.56 -3.45
N VAL A 95 -0.87 -2.36 -3.12
CA VAL A 95 -1.18 -1.31 -4.10
C VAL A 95 0.09 -0.83 -4.79
N SER A 96 1.18 -0.61 -4.04
CA SER A 96 2.45 -0.14 -4.61
C SER A 96 2.98 -1.09 -5.69
N HIS A 97 2.88 -2.40 -5.47
CA HIS A 97 3.30 -3.41 -6.45
C HIS A 97 2.47 -3.36 -7.74
N ARG A 98 1.16 -3.11 -7.63
CA ARG A 98 0.22 -3.00 -8.77
C ARG A 98 0.41 -1.74 -9.62
N ILE A 99 1.20 -0.77 -9.14
CA ILE A 99 1.53 0.46 -9.87
C ILE A 99 2.95 0.38 -10.44
N ALA A 100 3.92 0.00 -9.60
CA ALA A 100 5.31 0.07 -9.99
C ALA A 100 5.72 -0.98 -11.04
N GLY A 101 5.10 -2.16 -11.03
CA GLY A 101 5.31 -3.18 -12.07
C GLY A 101 4.94 -2.66 -13.46
N PRO A 102 3.71 -2.16 -13.67
CA PRO A 102 3.29 -1.49 -14.90
C PRO A 102 4.18 -0.33 -15.31
N LEU A 103 4.55 0.55 -14.36
CA LEU A 103 5.38 1.71 -14.65
C LEU A 103 6.78 1.32 -15.12
N HIS A 104 7.36 0.25 -14.56
CA HIS A 104 8.63 -0.26 -15.05
C HIS A 104 8.54 -0.80 -16.47
N LYS A 105 7.51 -1.59 -16.76
CA LYS A 105 7.27 -2.08 -18.12
C LYS A 105 7.11 -0.92 -19.11
N LEU A 106 6.35 0.12 -18.73
CA LEU A 106 6.17 1.32 -19.53
C LEU A 106 7.51 1.99 -19.83
N LYS A 107 8.36 2.18 -18.81
CA LYS A 107 9.71 2.75 -18.99
C LYS A 107 10.55 1.93 -19.97
N GLN A 108 10.51 0.59 -19.88
CA GLN A 108 11.25 -0.28 -20.80
C GLN A 108 10.78 -0.13 -22.25
N HIS A 109 9.47 -0.09 -22.49
CA HIS A 109 8.93 0.02 -23.85
C HIS A 109 9.11 1.43 -24.42
N MET A 110 9.02 2.48 -23.60
CA MET A 110 9.40 3.83 -24.02
C MET A 110 10.86 3.89 -24.49
N ALA A 111 11.77 3.15 -23.85
CA ALA A 111 13.15 3.06 -24.30
C ALA A 111 13.31 2.32 -25.64
N MET A 112 12.46 1.31 -25.93
CA MET A 112 12.43 0.63 -27.23
C MET A 112 11.95 1.58 -28.35
N ILE A 113 10.86 2.32 -28.09
CA ILE A 113 10.38 3.37 -29.01
C ILE A 113 11.47 4.41 -29.29
N ALA A 114 12.21 4.83 -28.25
CA ALA A 114 13.31 5.77 -28.41
C ALA A 114 14.49 5.22 -29.24
N GLN A 115 14.61 3.89 -29.34
CA GLN A 115 15.61 3.22 -30.19
C GLN A 115 15.09 2.94 -31.60
N GLY A 116 13.86 3.35 -31.94
CA GLY A 116 13.25 3.16 -33.25
C GLY A 116 12.41 1.88 -33.40
N ASP A 117 12.28 1.06 -32.35
CA ASP A 117 11.38 -0.10 -32.39
C ASP A 117 9.95 0.33 -32.08
N PHE A 118 9.19 0.69 -33.13
CA PHE A 118 7.78 1.09 -33.04
C PHE A 118 6.81 -0.10 -33.02
N SER A 119 7.28 -1.33 -33.21
CA SER A 119 6.45 -2.53 -33.18
C SER A 119 6.08 -2.96 -31.76
N ALA A 120 6.79 -2.45 -30.75
CA ALA A 120 6.58 -2.77 -29.36
C ALA A 120 5.14 -2.43 -28.89
N ARG A 121 4.52 -3.37 -28.16
CA ARG A 121 3.18 -3.20 -27.56
C ARG A 121 3.20 -3.61 -26.09
N ILE A 122 2.55 -2.81 -25.25
CA ILE A 122 2.42 -3.05 -23.82
C ILE A 122 1.10 -3.73 -23.52
N LYS A 123 1.16 -4.71 -22.61
CA LYS A 123 -0.03 -5.27 -21.94
C LYS A 123 0.22 -5.40 -20.44
N PHE A 124 -0.64 -4.77 -19.65
CA PHE A 124 -0.67 -4.92 -18.20
C PHE A 124 -1.57 -6.09 -17.78
N ARG A 125 -1.45 -6.51 -16.52
CA ARG A 125 -2.31 -7.55 -15.93
C ARG A 125 -3.70 -6.95 -15.67
N LYS A 126 -4.74 -7.78 -15.65
CA LYS A 126 -6.11 -7.34 -15.29
C LYS A 126 -6.17 -6.66 -13.91
N SER A 127 -5.28 -7.09 -13.02
CA SER A 127 -5.12 -6.53 -11.70
C SER A 127 -4.12 -5.37 -11.67
N ASP A 128 -3.80 -4.68 -12.75
CA ASP A 128 -2.94 -3.50 -12.67
C ASP A 128 -3.80 -2.22 -12.68
N VAL A 129 -3.29 -1.12 -12.14
CA VAL A 129 -4.09 0.11 -11.92
C VAL A 129 -4.17 1.00 -13.16
N LEU A 130 -3.39 0.70 -14.21
CA LEU A 130 -3.15 1.61 -15.34
C LEU A 130 -3.51 1.03 -16.73
N PRO A 131 -4.64 0.32 -16.92
CA PRO A 131 -4.96 -0.31 -18.21
C PRO A 131 -5.06 0.69 -19.37
N ASP A 132 -5.70 1.82 -19.11
CA ASP A 132 -5.85 2.99 -19.97
C ASP A 132 -4.52 3.61 -20.43
N VAL A 133 -3.48 3.55 -19.59
CA VAL A 133 -2.13 3.98 -19.97
C VAL A 133 -1.49 3.03 -20.98
N ALA A 134 -1.76 1.72 -20.89
CA ALA A 134 -1.28 0.78 -21.90
C ALA A 134 -1.96 1.03 -23.25
N ASP A 135 -3.26 1.31 -23.25
CA ASP A 135 -4.01 1.59 -24.46
C ASP A 135 -3.50 2.87 -25.14
N ALA A 136 -3.30 3.94 -24.38
CA ALA A 136 -2.73 5.19 -24.88
C ALA A 136 -1.30 5.00 -25.43
N PHE A 137 -0.46 4.23 -24.74
CA PHE A 137 0.89 3.92 -25.23
C PHE A 137 0.84 3.14 -26.54
N ASN A 138 -0.02 2.12 -26.64
CA ASN A 138 -0.13 1.30 -27.84
C ASN A 138 -0.63 2.10 -29.05
N ALA A 139 -1.59 3.01 -28.84
CA ALA A 139 -2.05 3.92 -29.88
C ALA A 139 -0.94 4.87 -30.37
N MET A 140 -0.11 5.39 -29.45
CA MET A 140 1.05 6.20 -29.80
C MET A 140 2.08 5.39 -30.61
N ALA A 141 2.41 4.17 -30.19
CA ALA A 141 3.35 3.30 -30.89
C ALA A 141 2.85 2.97 -32.30
N GLU A 142 1.57 2.66 -32.46
CA GLU A 142 0.95 2.41 -33.76
C GLU A 142 1.00 3.63 -34.69
N ALA A 143 0.74 4.84 -34.16
CA ALA A 143 0.83 6.06 -34.94
C ALA A 143 2.26 6.35 -35.42
N LEU A 144 3.27 6.04 -34.59
CA LEU A 144 4.68 6.17 -34.96
C LEU A 144 5.08 5.15 -36.03
N GLU A 145 4.70 3.88 -35.86
CA GLU A 145 4.96 2.81 -36.81
C GLU A 145 4.39 3.11 -38.21
N ARG A 146 3.14 3.62 -38.27
CA ARG A 146 2.53 4.05 -39.54
C ARG A 146 3.29 5.20 -40.20
N ARG A 147 3.84 6.14 -39.44
CA ARG A 147 4.61 7.28 -39.96
C ARG A 147 5.99 6.84 -40.46
N ASP A 148 6.61 5.89 -39.78
CA ASP A 148 7.89 5.32 -40.18
C ASP A 148 7.78 4.52 -41.49
N ALA A 149 6.72 3.71 -41.61
CA ALA A 149 6.40 2.96 -42.83
C ALA A 149 6.07 3.83 -44.04
N GLN A 150 5.73 5.12 -43.85
CA GLN A 150 5.52 6.09 -44.94
C GLN A 150 6.81 6.82 -45.35
N ARG A 151 7.88 6.72 -44.54
CA ARG A 151 9.16 7.38 -44.77
C ARG A 151 10.23 6.48 -45.37
N GLY A 152 10.10 5.16 -45.20
CA GLY A 152 10.92 4.15 -45.88
C GLY A 152 10.33 3.75 -47.22
#